data_AF-A0AAW0H9M8-F1
#
_entry.id   AF-A0AAW0H9M8-F1
#
_cell.length_a   1.000
_cell.length_b   1.000
_cell.length_c   1.000
_cell.angle_alpha   90.00
_cell.angle_beta   90.00
_cell.angle_gamma   90.00
#
_symmetry.space_group_name_H-M   'P 1'
#
loop_
_entity.id
_entity.type
_entity.pdbx_description
1 polymer ?
#
loop_
_entity_poly.entity_id
_entity_poly.type
_entity_poly.pdbx_seq_one_letter_code
_entity_poly.pdbx_strand_id
1 'polypeptide(L)'
;MQCMVQESSSGELLDRDLFQKCVSRNTVLLTQAFRKKFVIPDFKEFTGQRAHWRQSSSLHPSPGQVKHSPSGVFPCALKMASSTRGRTKIPFCLQFCVKPLTYAISVSMIGNDHAHEFVGKEPRSLRCNKISLNEEGFSHNSTVKAGAIVVSSLTKMDFNKVEKFDFVLQYLNKMAGKEFMGFGNAIVQSEKETGDRNYTIGYYLKEKKCFPQGNGHNSCPRSLFPGKSILSAETVRNTFRLMHVDTWAGSPEMHR
;
A
#
# COMPACT_ATOMS: atom_id res chain seq x y z
N MET A 1 23.35 54.37 -17.80
CA MET A 1 21.88 54.21 -17.76
C MET A 1 21.56 53.02 -16.86
N GLN A 2 21.24 53.29 -15.59
CA GLN A 2 20.71 52.31 -14.65
C GLN A 2 19.28 52.00 -15.05
N CYS A 3 18.98 50.74 -15.39
CA CYS A 3 17.61 50.30 -15.49
C CYS A 3 17.14 49.97 -14.08
N MET A 4 16.38 50.90 -13.48
CA MET A 4 15.61 50.67 -12.27
C MET A 4 14.69 49.48 -12.48
N VAL A 5 14.96 48.38 -11.77
CA VAL A 5 13.92 47.38 -11.51
C VAL A 5 13.01 48.01 -10.47
N GLN A 6 11.91 48.60 -10.92
CA GLN A 6 10.79 48.88 -10.04
C GLN A 6 10.37 47.53 -9.45
N GLU A 7 10.51 47.40 -8.13
CA GLU A 7 9.81 46.37 -7.36
C GLU A 7 8.32 46.55 -7.64
N SER A 8 7.78 45.74 -8.52
CA SER A 8 6.34 45.66 -8.73
C SER A 8 5.78 44.94 -7.51
N SER A 9 5.20 45.73 -6.62
CA SER A 9 4.36 45.32 -5.50
C SER A 9 3.00 44.77 -5.98
N SER A 10 3.02 43.93 -7.02
CA SER A 10 1.92 43.14 -7.55
C SER A 10 2.50 41.81 -8.02
N GLY A 11 2.29 40.75 -7.24
CA GLY A 11 2.92 39.43 -7.42
C GLY A 11 2.47 38.64 -8.65
N GLU A 12 2.25 39.30 -9.79
CA GLU A 12 1.60 38.73 -10.97
C GLU A 12 2.51 38.58 -12.20
N LEU A 13 3.68 39.25 -12.26
CA LEU A 13 4.60 39.16 -13.41
C LEU A 13 6.00 38.70 -13.00
N LEU A 14 6.49 37.66 -13.69
CA LEU A 14 7.84 37.11 -13.56
C LEU A 14 8.66 37.48 -14.79
N ASP A 15 9.79 38.15 -14.60
CA ASP A 15 10.74 38.37 -15.69
C ASP A 15 11.47 37.05 -16.07
N ARG A 16 12.19 37.07 -17.19
CA ARG A 16 12.90 35.90 -17.72
C ARG A 16 13.93 35.34 -16.73
N ASP A 17 14.67 36.21 -16.07
CA ASP A 17 15.79 35.81 -15.22
C ASP A 17 15.28 35.21 -13.89
N LEU A 18 14.23 35.80 -13.32
CA LEU A 18 13.50 35.27 -12.18
C LEU A 18 12.82 33.95 -12.52
N PHE A 19 12.13 33.85 -13.66
CA PHE A 19 11.54 32.59 -14.10
C PHE A 19 12.59 31.49 -14.26
N GLN A 20 13.71 31.79 -14.92
CA GLN A 20 14.82 30.85 -15.09
C GLN A 20 15.38 30.38 -13.74
N LYS A 21 15.55 31.29 -12.78
CA LYS A 21 15.96 30.95 -11.41
C LYS A 21 14.94 30.03 -10.74
N CYS A 22 13.64 30.32 -10.84
CA CYS A 22 12.58 29.50 -10.25
C CYS A 22 12.51 28.08 -10.82
N VAL A 23 12.59 27.93 -12.15
CA VAL A 23 12.42 26.62 -12.79
C VAL A 23 13.68 25.77 -12.82
N SER A 24 14.87 26.40 -12.69
CA SER A 24 16.19 25.76 -12.83
C SER A 24 16.29 24.38 -12.16
N ARG A 25 15.89 24.29 -10.88
CA ARG A 25 15.97 23.05 -10.06
C ARG A 25 15.04 21.92 -10.54
N ASN A 26 13.95 22.25 -11.22
CA ASN A 26 12.92 21.28 -11.65
C ASN A 26 12.76 21.22 -13.18
N THR A 27 13.71 21.81 -13.93
CA THR A 27 13.61 22.02 -15.39
C THR A 27 13.33 20.73 -16.16
N VAL A 28 13.90 19.59 -15.75
CA VAL A 28 13.69 18.30 -16.41
C VAL A 28 12.24 17.87 -16.35
N LEU A 29 11.63 17.89 -15.15
CA LEU A 29 10.23 17.51 -14.93
C LEU A 29 9.28 18.48 -15.64
N LEU A 30 9.54 19.78 -15.53
CA LEU A 30 8.72 20.82 -16.19
C LEU A 30 8.80 20.69 -17.71
N THR A 31 9.99 20.44 -18.26
CA THR A 31 10.18 20.23 -19.70
C THR A 31 9.41 19.00 -20.19
N GLN A 32 9.40 17.91 -19.41
CA GLN A 32 8.60 16.73 -19.75
C GLN A 32 7.09 17.05 -19.74
N ALA A 33 6.62 17.80 -18.75
CA ALA A 33 5.22 18.21 -18.65
C ALA A 33 4.78 19.06 -19.85
N PHE A 34 5.49 20.15 -20.14
CA PHE A 34 5.12 21.09 -21.21
C PHE A 34 5.33 20.51 -22.62
N ARG A 35 6.27 19.59 -22.80
CA ARG A 35 6.49 18.88 -24.07
C ARG A 35 5.60 17.64 -24.24
N LYS A 36 4.59 17.46 -23.39
CA LYS A 36 3.67 16.31 -23.43
C LYS A 36 4.40 14.95 -23.43
N LYS A 37 5.52 14.84 -22.71
CA LYS A 37 6.33 13.61 -22.59
C LYS A 37 5.94 12.72 -21.41
N PHE A 38 4.87 13.05 -20.70
CA PHE A 38 4.30 12.16 -19.69
C PHE A 38 3.59 10.97 -20.34
N VAL A 39 3.46 9.87 -19.60
CA VAL A 39 2.82 8.63 -20.05
C VAL A 39 1.41 8.87 -20.59
N ILE A 40 0.71 9.87 -20.02
CA ILE A 40 -0.59 10.36 -20.52
C ILE A 40 -0.37 11.82 -20.98
N PRO A 41 -0.14 12.06 -22.28
CA PRO A 41 0.08 13.39 -22.84
C PRO A 41 -1.10 14.36 -22.64
N ASP A 42 -2.33 13.90 -22.92
CA ASP A 42 -3.55 14.72 -22.88
C ASP A 42 -4.38 14.44 -21.63
N PHE A 43 -3.80 14.74 -20.46
CA PHE A 43 -4.39 14.45 -19.15
C PHE A 43 -5.79 15.07 -18.94
N LYS A 44 -6.05 16.25 -19.52
CA LYS A 44 -7.36 16.93 -19.45
C LYS A 44 -8.46 16.12 -20.14
N GLU A 45 -8.17 15.55 -21.31
CA GLU A 45 -9.11 14.72 -22.05
C GLU A 45 -9.35 13.40 -21.31
N PHE A 46 -8.26 12.74 -20.89
CA PHE A 46 -8.32 11.50 -20.10
C PHE A 46 -9.18 11.64 -18.84
N THR A 47 -9.02 12.74 -18.09
CA THR A 47 -9.82 12.99 -16.88
C THR A 47 -11.28 13.34 -17.19
N GLY A 48 -11.57 13.94 -18.35
CA GLY A 48 -12.92 14.21 -18.85
C GLY A 48 -13.71 12.92 -19.10
N GLN A 49 -13.08 11.92 -19.73
CA GLN A 49 -13.70 10.61 -19.98
C GLN A 49 -14.09 9.89 -18.69
N ARG A 50 -13.34 10.08 -17.58
CA ARG A 50 -13.60 9.43 -16.28
C ARG A 50 -14.99 9.71 -15.69
N ALA A 51 -15.61 10.82 -16.04
CA ALA A 51 -16.97 11.14 -15.60
C ALA A 51 -18.01 10.14 -16.14
N HIS A 52 -17.79 9.62 -17.35
CA HIS A 52 -18.66 8.63 -18.00
C HIS A 52 -18.62 7.27 -17.30
N TRP A 53 -17.44 6.78 -16.94
CA TRP A 53 -17.24 5.47 -16.29
C TRP A 53 -17.90 5.34 -14.91
N ARG A 54 -18.07 6.47 -14.18
CA ARG A 54 -18.75 6.45 -12.88
C ARG A 54 -20.26 6.21 -13.00
N GLN A 55 -20.87 6.60 -14.12
CA GLN A 55 -22.30 6.46 -14.34
C GLN A 55 -22.68 5.00 -14.67
N SER A 56 -21.77 4.24 -15.29
CA SER A 56 -21.95 2.82 -15.58
C SER A 56 -21.69 1.90 -14.37
N SER A 57 -21.02 2.39 -13.33
CA SER A 57 -20.76 1.63 -12.09
C SER A 57 -21.67 2.11 -10.96
N SER A 58 -22.93 1.68 -10.96
CA SER A 58 -23.93 1.97 -9.92
C SER A 58 -23.67 1.21 -8.60
N LEU A 59 -22.43 1.26 -8.09
CA LEU A 59 -22.09 0.83 -6.74
C LEU A 59 -21.91 2.09 -5.90
N HIS A 60 -23.02 2.65 -5.44
CA HIS A 60 -22.99 3.65 -4.37
C HIS A 60 -22.43 2.99 -3.10
N PRO A 61 -21.30 3.44 -2.53
CA PRO A 61 -20.98 3.10 -1.16
C PRO A 61 -21.92 3.93 -0.29
N SER A 62 -22.89 3.27 0.34
CA SER A 62 -23.74 3.88 1.36
C SER A 62 -22.85 4.51 2.43
N PRO A 63 -22.96 5.83 2.70
CA PRO A 63 -22.23 6.44 3.80
C PRO A 63 -22.87 5.94 5.10
N GLY A 64 -22.22 5.00 5.80
CA GLY A 64 -22.65 4.61 7.14
C GLY A 64 -22.52 3.15 7.52
N GLN A 65 -22.20 2.24 6.60
CA GLN A 65 -21.90 0.85 6.97
C GLN A 65 -20.65 0.38 6.23
N VAL A 66 -19.49 0.71 6.78
CA VAL A 66 -18.33 -0.17 6.62
C VAL A 66 -18.78 -1.50 7.20
N LYS A 67 -19.15 -2.47 6.36
CA LYS A 67 -19.36 -3.85 6.82
C LYS A 67 -18.01 -4.30 7.37
N HIS A 68 -17.89 -4.19 8.68
CA HIS A 68 -16.72 -4.57 9.46
C HIS A 68 -16.37 -6.01 9.12
N SER A 69 -15.29 -6.17 8.34
CA SER A 69 -14.70 -7.47 8.11
C SER A 69 -13.49 -7.56 9.04
N PRO A 70 -13.57 -8.28 10.17
CA PRO A 70 -12.52 -8.25 11.18
C PRO A 70 -11.20 -8.69 10.56
N SER A 71 -10.25 -7.76 10.44
CA SER A 71 -8.91 -7.98 9.88
C SER A 71 -7.82 -7.54 10.88
N GLY A 72 -8.02 -7.84 12.16
CA GLY A 72 -7.19 -7.44 13.31
C GLY A 72 -5.75 -7.97 13.36
N VAL A 73 -5.00 -7.92 12.26
CA VAL A 73 -3.59 -8.31 12.20
C VAL A 73 -2.72 -7.24 11.51
N PHE A 74 -3.32 -6.24 10.87
CA PHE A 74 -2.57 -5.15 10.26
C PHE A 74 -2.75 -3.82 10.98
N PRO A 75 -1.79 -2.90 10.84
CA PRO A 75 -2.06 -1.50 11.08
C PRO A 75 -3.30 -1.11 10.27
N CYS A 76 -4.39 -0.79 10.96
CA CYS A 76 -5.54 -0.10 10.39
C CYS A 76 -5.10 1.32 9.99
N ALA A 77 -4.33 1.40 8.90
CA ALA A 77 -3.88 2.64 8.35
C ALA A 77 -5.06 3.32 7.65
N LEU A 78 -5.34 4.55 8.04
CA LEU A 78 -6.33 5.39 7.38
C LEU A 78 -5.64 6.10 6.23
N LYS A 79 -6.24 6.08 5.03
CA LYS A 79 -5.76 6.86 3.89
C LYS A 79 -6.85 7.84 3.45
N MET A 80 -6.46 9.03 3.00
CA MET A 80 -7.35 9.89 2.21
C MET A 80 -7.26 9.51 0.73
N ALA A 81 -8.39 9.40 0.04
CA ALA A 81 -8.40 9.12 -1.40
C ALA A 81 -8.10 10.42 -2.18
N SER A 82 -7.04 10.49 -2.99
CA SER A 82 -6.81 11.66 -3.86
C SER A 82 -7.47 11.44 -5.24
N SER A 83 -8.59 12.14 -5.48
CA SER A 83 -9.16 12.29 -6.83
C SER A 83 -10.03 13.56 -6.92
N THR A 84 -9.96 14.24 -8.06
CA THR A 84 -10.50 15.59 -8.33
C THR A 84 -12.04 15.72 -8.42
N ARG A 85 -12.81 14.65 -8.21
CA ARG A 85 -14.30 14.70 -8.16
C ARG A 85 -14.86 13.60 -7.23
N GLY A 86 -15.46 14.00 -6.12
CA GLY A 86 -16.07 13.14 -5.08
C GLY A 86 -15.71 13.54 -3.63
N ARG A 87 -16.26 12.83 -2.63
CA ARG A 87 -15.85 12.93 -1.21
C ARG A 87 -14.49 12.24 -1.00
N THR A 88 -13.43 12.92 -1.40
CA THR A 88 -12.08 12.33 -1.54
C THR A 88 -11.18 12.60 -0.33
N LYS A 89 -11.43 13.69 0.40
CA LYS A 89 -10.71 14.05 1.63
C LYS A 89 -11.24 13.36 2.90
N ILE A 90 -12.12 12.37 2.78
CA ILE A 90 -12.63 11.62 3.94
C ILE A 90 -11.69 10.45 4.21
N PRO A 91 -11.08 10.36 5.41
CA PRO A 91 -10.24 9.24 5.75
C PRO A 91 -11.07 7.96 5.87
N PHE A 92 -10.54 6.85 5.35
CA PHE A 92 -11.12 5.52 5.49
C PHE A 92 -10.04 4.49 5.79
N CYS A 93 -10.42 3.37 6.43
CA CYS A 93 -9.46 2.31 6.75
C CYS A 93 -9.14 1.47 5.52
N LEU A 94 -7.84 1.24 5.28
CA LEU A 94 -7.37 0.43 4.16
C LEU A 94 -7.84 -1.03 4.25
N GLN A 95 -8.11 -1.56 5.44
CA GLN A 95 -8.61 -2.93 5.63
C GLN A 95 -7.73 -3.93 4.84
N PHE A 96 -8.33 -4.82 4.04
CA PHE A 96 -7.59 -5.80 3.24
C PHE A 96 -6.60 -5.21 2.22
N CYS A 97 -6.77 -3.96 1.80
CA CYS A 97 -5.86 -3.30 0.85
C CYS A 97 -4.45 -3.08 1.44
N VAL A 98 -4.29 -3.19 2.76
CA VAL A 98 -2.96 -3.05 3.40
C VAL A 98 -2.09 -4.29 3.24
N LYS A 99 -2.67 -5.48 3.02
CA LYS A 99 -1.92 -6.74 2.91
C LYS A 99 -0.81 -6.73 1.85
N PRO A 100 -1.07 -6.37 0.58
CA PRO A 100 0.00 -6.32 -0.42
C PRO A 100 1.09 -5.30 -0.05
N LEU A 101 0.72 -4.21 0.65
CA LEU A 101 1.68 -3.21 1.12
C LEU A 101 2.56 -3.77 2.24
N THR A 102 1.98 -4.46 3.21
CA THR A 102 2.76 -5.07 4.30
C THR A 102 3.63 -6.23 3.80
N TYR A 103 3.16 -7.01 2.82
CA TYR A 103 4.01 -7.98 2.11
C TYR A 103 5.19 -7.29 1.42
N ALA A 104 4.95 -6.22 0.67
CA ALA A 104 6.01 -5.47 0.01
C ALA A 104 7.04 -4.94 1.02
N ILE A 105 6.59 -4.36 2.13
CA ILE A 105 7.46 -3.90 3.21
C ILE A 105 8.28 -5.07 3.77
N SER A 106 7.65 -6.19 4.10
CA SER A 106 8.31 -7.35 4.69
C SER A 106 9.40 -7.90 3.77
N VAL A 107 9.05 -8.18 2.51
CA VAL A 107 9.97 -8.69 1.49
C VAL A 107 11.12 -7.74 1.23
N SER A 108 10.87 -6.43 1.24
CA SER A 108 11.94 -5.45 1.06
C SER A 108 12.98 -5.47 2.20
N MET A 109 12.60 -5.96 3.39
CA MET A 109 13.48 -6.02 4.56
C MET A 109 14.23 -7.35 4.69
N ILE A 110 13.55 -8.46 4.42
CA ILE A 110 14.07 -9.81 4.69
C ILE A 110 14.45 -10.58 3.43
N GLY A 111 14.15 -10.03 2.25
CA GLY A 111 14.34 -10.71 0.97
C GLY A 111 13.13 -11.57 0.57
N ASN A 112 13.02 -11.82 -0.73
CA ASN A 112 11.94 -12.61 -1.31
C ASN A 112 12.02 -14.08 -0.87
N ASP A 113 13.20 -14.68 -0.92
CA ASP A 113 13.37 -16.11 -0.69
C ASP A 113 13.04 -16.47 0.77
N HIS A 114 13.59 -15.71 1.72
CA HIS A 114 13.29 -15.92 3.14
C HIS A 114 11.81 -15.69 3.49
N ALA A 115 11.15 -14.70 2.87
CA ALA A 115 9.72 -14.52 3.08
C ALA A 115 8.92 -15.76 2.65
N HIS A 116 9.33 -16.38 1.53
CA HIS A 116 8.64 -17.51 0.93
C HIS A 116 9.05 -18.88 1.49
N GLU A 117 9.95 -18.92 2.47
CA GLU A 117 10.12 -20.08 3.37
C GLU A 117 8.91 -20.27 4.31
N PHE A 118 8.10 -19.22 4.52
CA PHE A 118 6.97 -19.24 5.47
C PHE A 118 5.60 -19.00 4.82
N VAL A 119 5.56 -18.50 3.59
CA VAL A 119 4.31 -18.23 2.86
C VAL A 119 4.44 -18.61 1.39
N GLY A 120 3.43 -19.27 0.84
CA GLY A 120 3.40 -19.66 -0.56
C GLY A 120 3.25 -18.49 -1.54
N LYS A 121 3.21 -18.83 -2.82
CA LYS A 121 3.03 -17.90 -3.96
C LYS A 121 1.76 -18.20 -4.77
N GLU A 122 0.97 -19.18 -4.35
CA GLU A 122 -0.08 -19.79 -5.16
C GLU A 122 -1.43 -19.08 -4.99
N PRO A 123 -2.30 -19.13 -6.02
CA PRO A 123 -3.68 -18.66 -5.88
C PRO A 123 -4.41 -19.42 -4.80
N ARG A 124 -5.34 -18.71 -4.15
CA ARG A 124 -6.32 -19.37 -3.29
C ARG A 124 -7.17 -20.31 -4.15
N SER A 125 -7.38 -21.54 -3.70
CA SER A 125 -8.39 -22.40 -4.32
C SER A 125 -9.79 -21.81 -4.09
N LEU A 126 -10.57 -21.64 -5.18
CA LEU A 126 -11.92 -21.06 -5.21
C LEU A 126 -12.89 -21.60 -4.14
N ARG A 127 -12.62 -22.81 -3.61
CA ARG A 127 -13.49 -23.52 -2.67
C ARG A 127 -13.13 -23.32 -1.19
N CYS A 128 -12.04 -22.62 -0.86
CA CYS A 128 -11.56 -22.55 0.51
C CYS A 128 -11.94 -21.25 1.23
N ASN A 129 -13.21 -21.09 1.62
CA ASN A 129 -13.56 -20.18 2.73
C ASN A 129 -13.15 -20.72 4.11
N LYS A 130 -12.61 -21.94 4.14
CA LYS A 130 -12.01 -22.60 5.31
C LYS A 130 -10.55 -22.16 5.48
N ILE A 131 -10.09 -22.17 6.73
CA ILE A 131 -8.67 -22.01 7.06
C ILE A 131 -7.95 -23.20 6.43
N SER A 132 -7.13 -22.95 5.40
CA SER A 132 -6.40 -24.00 4.66
C SER A 132 -4.95 -23.57 4.47
N LEU A 133 -4.07 -24.55 4.58
CA LEU A 133 -2.65 -24.46 4.27
C LEU A 133 -2.41 -25.21 2.95
N ASN A 134 -1.30 -24.92 2.29
CA ASN A 134 -0.84 -25.68 1.13
C ASN A 134 -0.29 -27.06 1.57
N GLU A 135 0.13 -27.88 0.62
CA GLU A 135 0.68 -29.21 0.86
C GLU A 135 1.94 -29.19 1.74
N GLU A 136 2.68 -28.08 1.70
CA GLU A 136 3.89 -27.83 2.49
C GLU A 136 3.59 -27.39 3.93
N GLY A 137 2.31 -27.16 4.27
CA GLY A 137 1.90 -26.72 5.61
C GLY A 137 2.01 -25.21 5.86
N PHE A 138 2.17 -24.39 4.82
CA PHE A 138 2.19 -22.93 4.87
C PHE A 138 0.91 -22.31 4.29
N SER A 139 0.71 -21.02 4.52
CA SER A 139 -0.42 -20.33 3.87
C SER A 139 -0.16 -20.16 2.38
N HIS A 140 -1.19 -20.37 1.55
CA HIS A 140 -1.14 -20.28 0.07
C HIS A 140 -0.45 -19.02 -0.47
N ASN A 141 -0.74 -17.85 0.09
CA ASN A 141 -0.14 -16.58 -0.31
C ASN A 141 -0.28 -15.50 0.78
N SER A 142 0.37 -14.36 0.59
CA SER A 142 0.34 -13.24 1.54
C SER A 142 -0.93 -12.37 1.49
N THR A 143 -1.77 -12.51 0.46
CA THR A 143 -3.00 -11.72 0.29
C THR A 143 -4.21 -12.34 1.02
N VAL A 144 -4.14 -13.62 1.37
CA VAL A 144 -5.09 -14.25 2.32
C VAL A 144 -4.73 -13.94 3.77
N LYS A 145 -5.72 -14.03 4.68
CA LYS A 145 -5.56 -13.66 6.10
C LYS A 145 -4.42 -14.42 6.81
N ALA A 146 -4.28 -15.73 6.54
CA ALA A 146 -3.26 -16.56 7.19
C ALA A 146 -1.84 -16.13 6.77
N GLY A 147 -1.56 -16.00 5.47
CA GLY A 147 -0.25 -15.54 5.02
C GLY A 147 0.05 -14.11 5.42
N ALA A 148 -0.97 -13.25 5.46
CA ALA A 148 -0.88 -11.94 6.06
C ALA A 148 -0.38 -11.95 7.51
N ILE A 149 -0.92 -12.84 8.36
CA ILE A 149 -0.48 -13.01 9.76
C ILE A 149 0.99 -13.44 9.81
N VAL A 150 1.38 -14.40 8.98
CA VAL A 150 2.76 -14.90 8.90
C VAL A 150 3.71 -13.79 8.46
N VAL A 151 3.40 -13.09 7.38
CA VAL A 151 4.21 -11.98 6.86
C VAL A 151 4.41 -10.86 7.88
N SER A 152 3.35 -10.50 8.62
CA SER A 152 3.45 -9.52 9.71
C SER A 152 4.40 -9.97 10.82
N SER A 153 4.50 -11.28 11.09
CA SER A 153 5.42 -11.82 12.09
C SER A 153 6.89 -11.68 11.68
N LEU A 154 7.18 -11.78 10.37
CA LEU A 154 8.53 -11.68 9.79
C LEU A 154 9.06 -10.23 9.74
N THR A 155 8.17 -9.23 9.77
CA THR A 155 8.58 -7.83 9.77
C THR A 155 9.28 -7.48 11.08
N LYS A 156 10.53 -7.00 10.98
CA LYS A 156 11.32 -6.45 12.11
C LYS A 156 11.17 -7.30 13.37
N MET A 157 11.64 -8.55 13.32
CA MET A 157 11.46 -9.53 14.40
C MET A 157 12.04 -9.07 15.75
N ASP A 158 13.01 -8.17 15.70
CA ASP A 158 13.66 -7.50 16.83
C ASP A 158 12.79 -6.41 17.51
N PHE A 159 11.71 -5.97 16.86
CA PHE A 159 10.86 -4.88 17.36
C PHE A 159 9.69 -5.40 18.20
N ASN A 160 9.31 -4.63 19.22
CA ASN A 160 8.05 -4.82 19.93
C ASN A 160 6.86 -4.41 19.05
N LYS A 161 5.62 -4.69 19.50
CA LYS A 161 4.41 -4.44 18.71
C LYS A 161 4.22 -2.97 18.29
N VAL A 162 4.58 -2.03 19.16
CA VAL A 162 4.44 -0.59 18.92
C VAL A 162 5.49 -0.13 17.91
N GLU A 163 6.73 -0.55 18.09
CA GLU A 163 7.83 -0.24 17.15
C GLU A 163 7.56 -0.80 15.75
N LYS A 164 7.04 -2.03 15.65
CA LYS A 164 6.62 -2.61 14.37
C LYS A 164 5.52 -1.78 13.70
N PHE A 165 4.54 -1.34 14.48
CA PHE A 165 3.45 -0.50 13.98
C PHE A 165 3.97 0.82 13.42
N ASP A 166 4.79 1.54 14.18
CA ASP A 166 5.38 2.81 13.75
C ASP A 166 6.25 2.64 12.51
N PHE A 167 7.04 1.56 12.47
CA PHE A 167 7.86 1.22 11.31
C PHE A 167 7.02 1.05 10.04
N VAL A 168 5.94 0.26 10.09
CA VAL A 168 5.06 0.05 8.94
C VAL A 168 4.35 1.35 8.56
N LEU A 169 3.86 2.12 9.54
CA LEU A 169 3.18 3.40 9.28
C LEU A 169 4.12 4.42 8.61
N GLN A 170 5.39 4.48 9.02
CA GLN A 170 6.39 5.33 8.36
C GLN A 170 6.65 4.91 6.92
N TYR A 171 6.70 3.61 6.63
CA TYR A 171 6.84 3.11 5.26
C TYR A 171 5.62 3.45 4.40
N LEU A 172 4.42 3.29 4.95
CA LEU A 172 3.18 3.67 4.28
C LEU A 172 3.12 5.17 3.99
N ASN A 173 3.54 6.02 4.94
CA ASN A 173 3.66 7.46 4.74
C ASN A 173 4.62 7.84 3.60
N LYS A 174 5.78 7.16 3.52
CA LYS A 174 6.73 7.35 2.42
C LYS A 174 6.11 6.96 1.08
N MET A 175 5.46 5.80 1.01
CA MET A 175 4.78 5.32 -0.20
C MET A 175 3.62 6.23 -0.62
N ALA A 176 2.98 6.90 0.33
CA ALA A 176 1.93 7.89 0.08
C ALA A 176 2.48 9.27 -0.32
N GLY A 177 3.79 9.45 -0.46
CA GLY A 177 4.38 10.75 -0.82
C GLY A 177 4.18 11.82 0.25
N LYS A 178 4.11 11.41 1.53
CA LYS A 178 3.77 12.28 2.69
C LYS A 178 2.32 12.83 2.68
N GLU A 179 1.42 12.23 1.91
CA GLU A 179 -0.02 12.44 2.10
C GLU A 179 -0.50 11.78 3.41
N PHE A 180 -1.72 12.14 3.86
CA PHE A 180 -2.27 11.66 5.13
C PHE A 180 -2.32 10.13 5.22
N MET A 181 -1.57 9.59 6.16
CA MET A 181 -1.73 8.23 6.69
C MET A 181 -1.92 8.31 8.21
N GLY A 182 -3.08 7.85 8.68
CA GLY A 182 -3.45 7.91 10.09
C GLY A 182 -3.70 6.52 10.70
N PHE A 183 -4.17 6.53 11.93
CA PHE A 183 -4.54 5.34 12.68
C PHE A 183 -5.96 5.47 13.26
N GLY A 184 -6.80 4.45 13.08
CA GLY A 184 -8.15 4.42 13.62
C GLY A 184 -8.26 3.54 14.86
N ASN A 185 -8.04 4.08 16.06
CA ASN A 185 -8.11 3.30 17.30
C ASN A 185 -9.47 2.59 17.51
N ALA A 186 -10.58 3.29 17.24
CA ALA A 186 -11.92 2.70 17.36
C ALA A 186 -12.12 1.48 16.44
N ILE A 187 -11.51 1.51 15.24
CA ILE A 187 -11.57 0.40 14.29
C ILE A 187 -10.77 -0.78 14.83
N VAL A 188 -9.58 -0.55 15.38
CA VAL A 188 -8.76 -1.61 15.97
C VAL A 188 -9.44 -2.27 17.16
N GLN A 189 -10.07 -1.49 18.05
CA GLN A 189 -10.82 -2.06 19.18
C GLN A 189 -11.98 -2.92 18.67
N SER A 190 -12.76 -2.40 17.71
CA SER A 190 -13.84 -3.15 17.07
C SER A 190 -13.36 -4.45 16.40
N GLU A 191 -12.23 -4.42 15.69
CA GLU A 191 -11.66 -5.63 15.06
C GLU A 191 -11.10 -6.62 16.08
N LYS A 192 -10.63 -6.14 17.23
CA LYS A 192 -10.13 -6.97 18.33
C LYS A 192 -11.28 -7.70 19.03
N GLU A 193 -12.39 -7.02 19.28
CA GLU A 193 -13.60 -7.58 19.90
C GLU A 193 -14.29 -8.62 19.02
N THR A 194 -14.28 -8.42 17.71
CA THR A 194 -14.93 -9.32 16.73
C THR A 194 -13.94 -10.25 16.02
N GLY A 195 -12.73 -10.37 16.57
CA GLY A 195 -11.55 -10.94 15.92
C GLY A 195 -11.40 -12.46 15.99
N ASP A 196 -12.39 -13.21 16.49
CA ASP A 196 -12.29 -14.65 16.81
C ASP A 196 -11.65 -15.47 15.69
N ARG A 197 -12.10 -15.28 14.45
CA ARG A 197 -11.55 -15.99 13.30
C ARG A 197 -10.04 -15.75 13.11
N ASN A 198 -9.56 -14.54 13.39
CA ASN A 198 -8.14 -14.23 13.27
C ASN A 198 -7.35 -14.88 14.42
N TYR A 199 -7.91 -14.93 15.64
CA TYR A 199 -7.32 -15.70 16.74
C TYR A 199 -7.25 -17.20 16.42
N THR A 200 -8.32 -17.80 15.90
CA THR A 200 -8.33 -19.21 15.47
C THR A 200 -7.23 -19.48 14.43
N ILE A 201 -7.09 -18.61 13.42
CA ILE A 201 -6.02 -18.74 12.43
C ILE A 201 -4.65 -18.63 13.10
N GLY A 202 -4.45 -17.67 14.00
CA GLY A 202 -3.19 -17.49 14.72
C GLY A 202 -2.79 -18.71 15.54
N TYR A 203 -3.72 -19.30 16.29
CA TYR A 203 -3.48 -20.52 17.04
C TYR A 203 -3.17 -21.71 16.13
N TYR A 204 -3.91 -21.86 15.04
CA TYR A 204 -3.69 -22.93 14.06
C TYR A 204 -2.30 -22.82 13.39
N LEU A 205 -1.89 -21.61 13.00
CA LEU A 205 -0.54 -21.37 12.45
C LEU A 205 0.56 -21.63 13.48
N LYS A 206 0.30 -21.33 14.76
CA LYS A 206 1.23 -21.61 15.86
C LYS A 206 1.42 -23.11 16.06
N GLU A 207 0.33 -23.87 16.08
CA GLU A 207 0.36 -25.34 16.17
C GLU A 207 1.15 -25.97 15.01
N LYS A 208 0.94 -25.44 13.79
CA LYS A 208 1.63 -25.87 12.58
C LYS A 208 3.06 -25.33 12.42
N LYS A 209 3.57 -24.59 13.42
CA LYS A 209 4.92 -24.00 13.42
C LYS A 209 5.21 -23.11 12.20
N CYS A 210 4.20 -22.41 11.69
CA CYS A 210 4.34 -21.50 10.54
C CYS A 210 5.02 -20.16 10.88
N PHE A 211 5.42 -19.95 12.13
CA PHE A 211 6.10 -18.74 12.58
C PHE A 211 7.61 -18.99 12.71
N PRO A 212 8.45 -17.96 12.46
CA PRO A 212 9.89 -18.08 12.65
C PRO A 212 10.20 -18.46 14.11
N GLN A 213 11.12 -19.42 14.30
CA GLN A 213 11.65 -19.73 15.62
C GLN A 213 12.57 -18.60 16.07
N GLY A 214 12.51 -18.23 17.35
CA GLY A 214 13.15 -17.04 17.90
C GLY A 214 14.67 -17.09 17.92
N ASN A 215 15.30 -16.96 16.74
CA ASN A 215 16.73 -16.73 16.58
C ASN A 215 16.89 -15.30 16.06
N GLY A 216 17.02 -14.34 16.98
CA GLY A 216 17.09 -12.91 16.71
C GLY A 216 18.39 -12.45 16.05
N HIS A 217 18.76 -13.01 14.90
CA HIS A 217 19.95 -12.63 14.14
C HIS A 217 19.63 -12.46 12.66
N ASN A 218 18.71 -11.55 12.33
CA ASN A 218 18.66 -10.96 10.99
C ASN A 218 19.12 -9.51 11.11
N SER A 219 20.41 -9.29 10.87
CA SER A 219 21.00 -7.96 10.73
C SER A 219 20.35 -7.25 9.54
N CYS A 220 19.26 -6.53 9.79
CA CYS A 220 18.63 -5.67 8.81
C CYS A 220 19.59 -4.49 8.53
N PRO A 221 19.95 -4.19 7.27
CA PRO A 221 20.75 -3.00 6.99
C PRO A 221 20.00 -1.77 7.50
N ARG A 222 20.59 -1.09 8.51
CA ARG A 222 20.05 0.12 9.15
C ARG A 222 19.93 1.33 8.20
N SER A 223 20.31 1.20 6.95
CA SER A 223 20.41 2.29 5.98
C SER A 223 19.27 2.26 4.98
N LEU A 224 18.17 2.95 5.29
CA LEU A 224 17.43 3.67 4.25
C LEU A 224 18.37 4.78 3.75
N PHE A 225 19.25 4.46 2.81
CA PHE A 225 20.08 5.47 2.17
C PHE A 225 19.17 6.51 1.52
N PRO A 226 19.33 7.80 1.82
CA PRO A 226 18.65 8.85 1.06
C PRO A 226 19.07 8.73 -0.42
N GLY A 227 18.13 8.33 -1.28
CA GLY A 227 18.36 8.20 -2.74
C GLY A 227 17.95 6.86 -3.37
N LYS A 228 17.63 5.81 -2.60
CA LYS A 228 17.07 4.55 -3.15
C LYS A 228 15.53 4.57 -3.15
N SER A 229 14.92 3.94 -4.16
CA SER A 229 13.47 3.73 -4.23
C SER A 229 12.95 3.09 -2.93
N ILE A 230 11.75 3.49 -2.48
CA ILE A 230 11.15 3.01 -1.22
C ILE A 230 11.00 1.48 -1.20
N LEU A 231 10.72 0.89 -2.37
CA LEU A 231 10.67 -0.55 -2.61
C LEU A 231 11.56 -0.88 -3.80
N SER A 232 12.16 -2.07 -3.81
CA SER A 232 12.90 -2.55 -4.98
C SER A 232 11.94 -2.91 -6.13
N ALA A 233 12.43 -2.85 -7.37
CA ALA A 233 11.62 -3.22 -8.54
C ALA A 233 11.16 -4.69 -8.48
N GLU A 234 11.98 -5.56 -7.90
CA GLU A 234 11.63 -6.97 -7.68
C GLU A 234 10.47 -7.11 -6.68
N THR A 235 10.55 -6.44 -5.53
CA THR A 235 9.47 -6.44 -4.54
C THR A 235 8.16 -5.96 -5.15
N VAL A 236 8.19 -4.86 -5.91
CA VAL A 236 7.00 -4.32 -6.59
C VAL A 236 6.42 -5.36 -7.56
N ARG A 237 7.27 -6.02 -8.36
CA ARG A 237 6.86 -7.06 -9.31
C ARG A 237 6.20 -8.25 -8.62
N ASN A 238 6.78 -8.73 -7.52
CA ASN A 238 6.26 -9.88 -6.78
C ASN A 238 4.92 -9.55 -6.12
N THR A 239 4.79 -8.36 -5.53
CA THR A 239 3.52 -7.88 -4.98
C THR A 239 2.43 -7.81 -6.05
N PHE A 240 2.71 -7.24 -7.23
CA PHE A 240 1.73 -7.18 -8.31
C PHE A 240 1.33 -8.57 -8.84
N ARG A 241 2.28 -9.51 -8.92
CA ARG A 241 1.97 -10.90 -9.28
C ARG A 241 0.99 -11.54 -8.30
N LEU A 242 1.21 -11.39 -7.00
CA LEU A 242 0.29 -11.94 -5.99
C LEU A 242 -1.09 -11.26 -6.02
N MET A 243 -1.12 -9.93 -6.21
CA MET A 243 -2.39 -9.21 -6.38
C MET A 243 -3.19 -9.69 -7.60
N HIS A 244 -2.50 -9.93 -8.72
CA HIS A 244 -3.12 -10.47 -9.93
C HIS A 244 -3.70 -11.86 -9.69
N VAL A 245 -2.89 -12.78 -9.15
CA VAL A 245 -3.28 -14.17 -8.89
C VAL A 245 -4.52 -14.26 -7.98
N ASP A 246 -4.62 -13.43 -6.94
CA ASP A 246 -5.78 -13.42 -6.03
C ASP A 246 -7.03 -12.78 -6.64
N THR A 247 -6.88 -11.80 -7.55
CA THR A 247 -8.01 -11.15 -8.24
C THR A 247 -8.70 -12.12 -9.21
N TRP A 248 -7.93 -12.93 -9.93
CA TRP A 248 -8.46 -13.85 -10.95
C TRP A 248 -9.05 -15.13 -10.37
N ALA A 249 -8.57 -15.57 -9.20
CA ALA A 249 -9.17 -16.69 -8.47
C ALA A 249 -10.58 -16.38 -7.91
N GLY A 250 -11.08 -15.15 -8.02
CA GLY A 250 -12.43 -14.77 -7.59
C GLY A 250 -13.44 -14.56 -8.72
N SER A 251 -13.04 -14.62 -9.99
CA SER A 251 -13.93 -14.26 -11.11
C SER A 251 -14.81 -15.44 -11.57
N PRO A 252 -16.14 -15.30 -11.59
CA PRO A 252 -17.07 -16.32 -12.11
C PRO A 252 -16.95 -16.58 -13.63
N GLU A 253 -16.26 -15.71 -14.37
CA GLU A 253 -16.30 -15.70 -15.85
C GLU A 253 -15.43 -16.77 -16.53
N MET A 254 -14.63 -17.55 -15.80
CA MET A 254 -13.85 -18.67 -16.36
C MET A 254 -14.64 -19.98 -16.49
N HIS A 255 -15.96 -19.98 -16.26
CA HIS A 255 -16.81 -21.17 -16.37
C HIS A 255 -17.82 -21.12 -17.53
N ARG A 256 -17.48 -20.41 -18.61
CA ARG A 256 -18.09 -20.65 -19.93
C ARG A 256 -17.05 -21.13 -20.92
#